data_AF-A0A3R6W278-F1
#
_entry.id   AF-A0A3R6W278-F1
#
_cell.length_a   1.000
_cell.length_b   1.000
_cell.length_c   1.000
_cell.angle_alpha   90.00
_cell.angle_beta   90.00
_cell.angle_gamma   90.00
#
_symmetry.space_group_name_H-M   'P 1'
#
loop_
_entity.id
_entity.type
_entity.pdbx_description
1 polymer ?
#
loop_
_entity_poly.entity_id
_entity_poly.type
_entity_poly.pdbx_seq_one_letter_code
_entity_poly.pdbx_strand_id
1 'polypeptide(L)'
;DGSTCGAACHGNQGNDNRYGQQKKLHWLEHYVEKTSDLDDDDLVLFTDAWDVVVQASTQRLTELFLKHTQNQRGLIFNGEPTCGDSFNSEGIYGAKLRGKAWNIQVEPNQTPRLVGGNYMCSAIAAKTASNTLVPGPNWSLGSGGILGDVRSLRTFLRRVTEIRVAQEEEFKLHQTFLFEGDQVLFQIAYLTSPEINVKIDTAAEIFFVISYLIGPGDFNEYGGCASTGCSPQYFHDGVPSKFAWNGVEPVFFHFPGDYKHQFPSCANAAAVYRRQKSPGKYFFDVDRQRKVFVSSLCPDYS
;
A
#
# COMPACT_ATOMS: atom_id res chain seq x y z
N ASP A 1 -19.10 -16.77 5.39
CA ASP A 1 -19.67 -18.09 5.02
C ASP A 1 -18.93 -19.27 5.66
N GLY A 2 -17.98 -19.04 6.58
CA GLY A 2 -17.19 -20.12 7.18
C GLY A 2 -16.19 -20.79 6.21
N SER A 3 -16.14 -20.35 4.95
CA SER A 3 -15.17 -20.76 3.93
C SER A 3 -14.21 -19.64 3.56
N THR A 4 -14.06 -18.66 4.47
CA THR A 4 -13.47 -17.32 4.29
C THR A 4 -12.02 -17.29 3.83
N CYS A 5 -11.45 -18.46 3.62
CA CYS A 5 -10.09 -18.72 3.31
C CYS A 5 -9.97 -20.26 3.21
N GLY A 6 -9.87 -20.84 2.02
CA GLY A 6 -9.74 -22.30 1.85
C GLY A 6 -8.51 -22.89 2.56
N ALA A 7 -8.12 -24.12 2.24
CA ALA A 7 -6.96 -24.80 2.85
C ALA A 7 -5.65 -23.97 2.86
N ALA A 8 -5.51 -23.01 1.95
CA ALA A 8 -4.37 -22.09 1.84
C ALA A 8 -4.24 -21.06 2.97
N CYS A 9 -5.15 -21.04 3.95
CA CYS A 9 -5.20 -20.01 5.00
C CYS A 9 -4.86 -20.49 6.41
N HIS A 10 -4.32 -21.69 6.54
CA HIS A 10 -3.62 -22.09 7.76
C HIS A 10 -2.30 -21.32 7.86
N GLY A 11 -1.87 -21.00 9.09
CA GLY A 11 -0.53 -20.47 9.32
C GLY A 11 0.49 -21.43 8.72
N ASN A 12 1.44 -20.90 7.95
CA ASN A 12 2.43 -21.71 7.24
C ASN A 12 3.37 -22.40 8.24
N GLN A 13 2.99 -23.59 8.71
CA GLN A 13 3.80 -24.36 9.67
C GLN A 13 5.05 -24.97 9.04
N GLY A 14 5.12 -25.06 7.71
CA GLY A 14 6.22 -25.68 6.95
C GLY A 14 7.24 -24.69 6.36
N ASN A 15 6.98 -23.38 6.47
CA ASN A 15 7.80 -22.30 5.93
C ASN A 15 8.01 -22.35 4.39
N ASP A 16 7.10 -23.00 3.66
CA ASP A 16 7.21 -23.29 2.21
C ASP A 16 6.30 -22.42 1.32
N ASN A 17 5.31 -21.75 1.90
CA ASN A 17 4.40 -20.85 1.19
C ASN A 17 4.69 -19.36 1.44
N ARG A 18 5.08 -18.62 0.39
CA ARG A 18 4.98 -17.15 0.33
C ARG A 18 3.62 -16.69 -0.25
N TYR A 19 2.51 -17.29 0.18
CA TYR A 19 1.13 -16.94 -0.26
C TYR A 19 0.37 -15.99 0.70
N GLY A 20 1.04 -15.39 1.69
CA GLY A 20 0.41 -14.58 2.75
C GLY A 20 -0.31 -13.30 2.28
N GLN A 21 0.04 -12.76 1.11
CA GLN A 21 -0.53 -11.51 0.60
C GLN A 21 -1.82 -11.70 -0.24
N GLN A 22 -2.09 -12.91 -0.75
CA GLN A 22 -3.37 -13.22 -1.41
C GLN A 22 -4.56 -13.05 -0.46
N LYS A 23 -4.34 -13.30 0.83
CA LYS A 23 -5.36 -13.10 1.87
C LYS A 23 -5.70 -11.61 2.04
N LYS A 24 -4.71 -10.71 1.97
CA LYS A 24 -4.96 -9.25 2.04
C LYS A 24 -5.84 -8.81 0.86
N LEU A 25 -5.46 -9.20 -0.35
CA LEU A 25 -6.21 -8.88 -1.56
C LEU A 25 -7.64 -9.45 -1.51
N HIS A 26 -7.80 -10.71 -1.11
CA HIS A 26 -9.11 -11.34 -0.97
C HIS A 26 -10.03 -10.57 -0.02
N TRP A 27 -9.54 -10.21 1.17
CA TRP A 27 -10.35 -9.49 2.15
C TRP A 27 -10.66 -8.06 1.72
N LEU A 28 -9.72 -7.38 1.04
CA LEU A 28 -9.96 -6.06 0.49
C LEU A 28 -11.04 -6.09 -0.61
N GLU A 29 -10.95 -7.04 -1.55
CA GLU A 29 -11.97 -7.26 -2.57
C GLU A 29 -13.33 -7.60 -1.94
N HIS A 30 -13.34 -8.54 -0.99
CA HIS A 30 -14.56 -8.94 -0.30
C HIS A 30 -15.23 -7.75 0.42
N TYR A 31 -14.45 -6.95 1.16
CA TYR A 31 -14.96 -5.79 1.86
C TYR A 31 -15.60 -4.78 0.89
N VAL A 32 -14.89 -4.43 -0.18
CA VAL A 32 -15.32 -3.40 -1.13
C VAL A 32 -16.50 -3.86 -2.00
N GLU A 33 -16.57 -5.14 -2.35
CA GLU A 33 -17.63 -5.72 -3.20
C GLU A 33 -18.87 -6.19 -2.43
N LYS A 34 -18.75 -6.56 -1.14
CA LYS A 34 -19.83 -7.22 -0.38
C LYS A 34 -20.41 -6.41 0.76
N THR A 35 -19.75 -5.33 1.18
CA THR A 35 -20.32 -4.45 2.23
C THR A 35 -21.44 -3.60 1.62
N SER A 36 -22.65 -3.70 2.18
CA SER A 36 -23.84 -2.98 1.71
C SER A 36 -23.81 -1.48 1.95
N ASP A 37 -23.01 -1.05 2.93
CA ASP A 37 -22.99 0.32 3.45
C ASP A 37 -21.87 1.17 2.82
N LEU A 38 -21.36 0.76 1.65
CA LEU A 38 -20.34 1.49 0.89
C LEU A 38 -20.93 2.09 -0.38
N ASP A 39 -21.10 3.41 -0.36
CA ASP A 39 -21.49 4.20 -1.52
C ASP A 39 -20.30 4.40 -2.46
N ASP A 40 -20.56 4.55 -3.75
CA ASP A 40 -19.52 4.72 -4.78
C ASP A 40 -18.60 5.93 -4.53
N ASP A 41 -19.08 6.93 -3.78
CA ASP A 41 -18.37 8.18 -3.44
C ASP A 41 -17.62 8.12 -2.11
N ASP A 42 -17.79 7.06 -1.32
CA ASP A 42 -17.06 6.91 -0.08
C ASP A 42 -15.56 6.74 -0.35
N LEU A 43 -14.74 7.29 0.55
CA LEU A 43 -13.30 7.07 0.53
C LEU A 43 -12.93 5.88 1.40
N VAL A 44 -12.24 4.91 0.80
CA VAL A 44 -11.65 3.77 1.49
C VAL A 44 -10.16 3.99 1.64
N LEU A 45 -9.69 3.92 2.88
CA LEU A 45 -8.28 3.86 3.25
C LEU A 45 -7.93 2.43 3.60
N PHE A 46 -6.92 1.87 2.93
CA PHE A 46 -6.30 0.60 3.26
C PHE A 46 -4.84 0.85 3.65
N THR A 47 -4.38 0.21 4.72
CA THR A 47 -2.96 0.16 5.09
C THR A 47 -2.61 -1.22 5.65
N ASP A 48 -1.33 -1.57 5.59
CA ASP A 48 -0.80 -2.60 6.48
C ASP A 48 -0.99 -2.18 7.96
N ALA A 49 -1.05 -3.17 8.86
CA ALA A 49 -1.46 -2.94 10.25
C ALA A 49 -0.34 -3.18 11.28
N TRP A 50 0.73 -3.88 10.92
CA TRP A 50 1.74 -4.37 11.88
C TRP A 50 2.91 -3.40 12.06
N ASP A 51 3.15 -2.56 11.08
CA ASP A 51 4.34 -1.73 10.91
C ASP A 51 4.00 -0.37 10.31
N VAL A 52 2.78 0.13 10.60
CA VAL A 52 2.30 1.44 10.17
C VAL A 52 1.96 2.31 11.37
N VAL A 53 2.37 3.58 11.32
CA VAL A 53 2.09 4.59 12.34
C VAL A 53 1.25 5.71 11.72
N VAL A 54 0.14 6.06 12.37
CA VAL A 54 -0.69 7.23 12.02
C VAL A 54 -0.17 8.46 12.75
N GLN A 55 0.68 9.23 12.09
CA GLN A 55 1.38 10.35 12.72
C GLN A 55 0.76 11.72 12.45
N ALA A 56 -0.19 11.85 11.51
CA ALA A 56 -0.89 13.12 11.29
C ALA A 56 -2.41 12.96 11.41
N SER A 57 -3.15 14.05 11.13
CA SER A 57 -4.61 14.02 11.12
C SER A 57 -5.12 13.36 9.84
N THR A 58 -5.97 12.33 9.99
CA THR A 58 -6.65 11.68 8.86
C THR A 58 -7.79 12.54 8.28
N GLN A 59 -8.15 13.65 8.93
CA GLN A 59 -9.15 14.59 8.39
C GLN A 59 -8.69 15.25 7.08
N ARG A 60 -7.38 15.25 6.82
CA ARG A 60 -6.78 15.79 5.59
C ARG A 60 -6.84 14.82 4.40
N LEU A 61 -7.28 13.58 4.60
CA LEU A 61 -7.26 12.58 3.52
C LEU A 61 -8.17 12.97 2.35
N THR A 62 -9.31 13.60 2.60
CA THR A 62 -10.22 14.06 1.54
C THR A 62 -9.59 15.17 0.70
N GLU A 63 -8.97 16.19 1.31
CA GLU A 63 -8.30 17.26 0.56
C GLU A 63 -7.11 16.73 -0.25
N LEU A 64 -6.32 15.81 0.32
CA LEU A 64 -5.17 15.20 -0.34
C LEU A 64 -5.63 14.30 -1.49
N PHE A 65 -6.71 13.54 -1.30
CA PHE A 65 -7.31 12.73 -2.35
C PHE A 65 -7.70 13.59 -3.55
N LEU A 66 -8.48 14.65 -3.32
CA LEU A 66 -8.94 15.56 -4.37
C LEU A 66 -7.77 16.27 -5.07
N LYS A 67 -6.73 16.68 -4.33
CA LYS A 67 -5.52 17.27 -4.89
C LYS A 67 -4.82 16.31 -5.85
N HIS A 68 -4.48 15.10 -5.39
CA HIS A 68 -3.70 14.13 -6.16
C HIS A 68 -4.47 13.58 -7.37
N THR A 69 -5.77 13.37 -7.23
CA THR A 69 -6.64 12.89 -8.32
C THR A 69 -7.15 14.00 -9.24
N GLN A 70 -6.77 15.26 -9.00
CA GLN A 70 -7.22 16.42 -9.77
C GLN A 70 -8.74 16.60 -9.77
N ASN A 71 -9.39 16.38 -8.63
CA ASN A 71 -10.85 16.40 -8.43
C ASN A 71 -11.61 15.38 -9.30
N GLN A 72 -10.94 14.29 -9.69
CA GLN A 72 -11.57 13.17 -10.40
C GLN A 72 -11.65 11.96 -9.49
N ARG A 73 -12.52 11.00 -9.82
CA ARG A 73 -12.46 9.67 -9.21
C ARG A 73 -11.09 9.05 -9.45
N GLY A 74 -10.61 8.26 -8.52
CA GLY A 74 -9.31 7.61 -8.64
C GLY A 74 -8.86 6.88 -7.38
N LEU A 75 -7.60 6.49 -7.44
CA LEU A 75 -6.90 5.73 -6.40
C LEU A 75 -5.51 6.31 -6.23
N ILE A 76 -5.00 6.31 -5.01
CA ILE A 76 -3.64 6.73 -4.67
C ILE A 76 -3.00 5.60 -3.91
N PHE A 77 -1.93 5.04 -4.47
CA PHE A 77 -1.08 4.07 -3.80
C PHE A 77 0.07 4.78 -3.09
N ASN A 78 0.61 4.15 -2.03
CA ASN A 78 1.86 4.61 -1.45
C ASN A 78 3.00 4.52 -2.47
N GLY A 79 3.94 5.46 -2.40
CA GLY A 79 5.20 5.36 -3.12
C GLY A 79 6.19 4.46 -2.39
N GLU A 80 6.93 3.66 -3.14
CA GLU A 80 8.16 2.96 -2.71
C GLU A 80 9.41 3.48 -3.43
N PRO A 81 10.60 3.37 -2.81
CA PRO A 81 11.86 3.84 -3.41
C PRO A 81 12.27 3.06 -4.66
N THR A 82 11.77 1.82 -4.80
CA THR A 82 12.13 0.88 -5.87
C THR A 82 10.98 -0.10 -6.13
N CYS A 83 11.11 -0.94 -7.17
CA CYS A 83 10.27 -2.13 -7.34
C CYS A 83 10.84 -3.36 -6.61
N GLY A 84 11.47 -3.20 -5.44
CA GLY A 84 12.25 -4.24 -4.76
C GLY A 84 11.48 -5.54 -4.55
N ASP A 85 10.23 -5.45 -4.10
CA ASP A 85 9.36 -6.60 -3.81
C ASP A 85 8.69 -7.20 -5.06
N SER A 86 9.20 -6.87 -6.26
CA SER A 86 8.58 -7.22 -7.54
C SER A 86 9.62 -7.41 -8.65
N PHE A 87 9.65 -6.56 -9.68
CA PHE A 87 10.50 -6.74 -10.85
C PHE A 87 12.00 -6.52 -10.57
N ASN A 88 12.36 -5.83 -9.48
CA ASN A 88 13.75 -5.73 -9.00
C ASN A 88 14.10 -6.80 -7.96
N SER A 89 13.18 -7.71 -7.61
CA SER A 89 13.46 -8.79 -6.65
C SER A 89 14.65 -9.61 -7.14
N GLU A 90 15.55 -9.95 -6.22
CA GLU A 90 16.65 -10.85 -6.50
C GLU A 90 16.18 -12.32 -6.58
N GLY A 91 17.10 -13.21 -6.98
CA GLY A 91 16.85 -14.65 -7.01
C GLY A 91 16.02 -15.16 -8.20
N ILE A 92 15.64 -16.43 -8.10
CA ILE A 92 14.98 -17.18 -9.19
C ILE A 92 13.61 -16.58 -9.52
N TYR A 93 12.84 -16.18 -8.51
CA TYR A 93 11.51 -15.60 -8.71
C TYR A 93 11.59 -14.29 -9.51
N GLY A 94 12.44 -13.34 -9.09
CA GLY A 94 12.62 -12.09 -9.82
C GLY A 94 13.16 -12.31 -11.24
N ALA A 95 14.05 -13.30 -11.44
CA ALA A 95 14.52 -13.67 -12.77
C ALA A 95 13.38 -14.19 -13.67
N LYS A 96 12.45 -14.99 -13.12
CA LYS A 96 11.26 -15.45 -13.85
C LYS A 96 10.33 -14.29 -14.23
N LEU A 97 10.08 -13.35 -13.31
CA LEU A 97 9.31 -12.13 -13.60
C LEU A 97 9.94 -11.30 -14.73
N ARG A 98 11.26 -11.11 -14.66
CA ARG A 98 12.01 -10.35 -15.67
C ARG A 98 12.10 -11.03 -17.03
N GLY A 99 12.03 -12.36 -17.07
CA GLY A 99 12.03 -13.17 -18.28
C GLY A 99 10.70 -13.17 -19.05
N LYS A 100 9.60 -12.74 -18.43
CA LYS A 100 8.28 -12.62 -19.09
C LYS A 100 8.13 -11.28 -19.80
N ALA A 101 7.24 -11.21 -20.77
CA ALA A 101 6.85 -9.96 -21.42
C ALA A 101 5.38 -9.62 -21.15
N TRP A 102 5.07 -8.33 -21.11
CA TRP A 102 3.79 -7.78 -20.66
C TRP A 102 3.28 -6.77 -21.66
N ASN A 103 2.01 -6.87 -22.05
CA ASN A 103 1.36 -5.82 -22.82
C ASN A 103 1.01 -4.69 -21.86
N ILE A 104 1.65 -3.53 -22.03
CA ILE A 104 1.46 -2.38 -21.15
C ILE A 104 1.07 -1.14 -21.94
N GLN A 105 0.49 -0.17 -21.23
CA GLN A 105 0.06 1.11 -21.76
C GLN A 105 0.21 2.17 -20.66
N VAL A 106 1.05 3.18 -20.89
CA VAL A 106 1.34 4.21 -19.87
C VAL A 106 0.21 5.23 -19.80
N GLU A 107 -0.29 5.68 -20.96
CA GLU A 107 -1.40 6.63 -21.09
C GLU A 107 -2.59 6.03 -21.87
N PRO A 108 -3.85 6.42 -21.58
CA PRO A 108 -5.05 5.88 -22.26
C PRO A 108 -5.04 5.98 -23.79
N ASN A 109 -4.33 6.97 -24.34
CA ASN A 109 -4.28 7.24 -25.78
C ASN A 109 -3.07 6.60 -26.49
N GLN A 110 -2.24 5.85 -25.77
CA GLN A 110 -1.09 5.14 -26.35
C GLN A 110 -1.49 3.77 -26.88
N THR A 111 -0.88 3.33 -27.98
CA THR A 111 -0.98 1.94 -28.42
C THR A 111 -0.34 1.02 -27.38
N PRO A 112 -1.03 -0.05 -26.92
CA PRO A 112 -0.43 -1.06 -26.07
C PRO A 112 0.83 -1.64 -26.70
N ARG A 113 1.88 -1.85 -25.89
CA ARG A 113 3.16 -2.38 -26.35
C ARG A 113 3.62 -3.52 -25.47
N LEU A 114 4.24 -4.53 -26.09
CA LEU A 114 4.85 -5.64 -25.39
C LEU A 114 6.21 -5.22 -24.83
N VAL A 115 6.41 -5.41 -23.53
CA VAL A 115 7.61 -4.98 -22.81
C VAL A 115 8.14 -6.12 -21.96
N GLY A 116 9.44 -6.41 -22.06
CA GLY A 116 10.09 -7.41 -21.21
C GLY A 116 10.09 -6.98 -19.74
N GLY A 117 10.01 -7.95 -18.83
CA GLY A 117 9.90 -7.71 -17.38
C GLY A 117 11.04 -6.88 -16.80
N ASN A 118 12.24 -6.93 -17.40
CA ASN A 118 13.37 -6.06 -17.08
C ASN A 118 13.04 -4.55 -17.17
N TYR A 119 12.04 -4.16 -17.95
CA TYR A 119 11.69 -2.76 -18.20
C TYR A 119 10.38 -2.34 -17.51
N MET A 120 9.75 -3.23 -16.74
CA MET A 120 8.49 -2.92 -16.03
C MET A 120 8.68 -1.79 -15.02
N CYS A 121 9.80 -1.78 -14.28
CA CYS A 121 10.12 -0.68 -13.37
C CYS A 121 10.29 0.66 -14.07
N SER A 122 10.98 0.67 -15.21
CA SER A 122 11.12 1.88 -16.01
C SER A 122 9.77 2.37 -16.54
N ALA A 123 8.86 1.45 -16.88
CA ALA A 123 7.51 1.81 -17.29
C ALA A 123 6.66 2.36 -16.13
N ILE A 124 6.77 1.79 -14.92
CA ILE A 124 6.15 2.32 -13.70
C ILE A 124 6.68 3.74 -13.46
N ALA A 125 8.00 3.92 -13.42
CA ALA A 125 8.63 5.24 -13.24
C ALA A 125 8.15 6.25 -14.28
N ALA A 126 8.11 5.87 -15.56
CA ALA A 126 7.65 6.74 -16.64
C ALA A 126 6.17 7.14 -16.47
N LYS A 127 5.30 6.19 -16.09
CA LYS A 127 3.88 6.48 -15.82
C LYS A 127 3.71 7.37 -14.60
N THR A 128 4.42 7.08 -13.51
CA THR A 128 4.42 7.92 -12.32
C THR A 128 4.85 9.35 -12.65
N ALA A 129 5.95 9.49 -13.41
CA ALA A 129 6.47 10.80 -13.78
C ALA A 129 5.54 11.59 -14.72
N SER A 130 4.73 10.91 -15.55
CA SER A 130 3.78 11.57 -16.45
C SER A 130 2.50 12.02 -15.76
N ASN A 131 2.09 11.34 -14.68
CA ASN A 131 0.77 11.52 -14.09
C ASN A 131 0.76 12.05 -12.64
N THR A 132 1.93 12.18 -12.00
CA THR A 132 2.07 12.67 -10.62
C THR A 132 2.33 14.17 -10.60
N LEU A 133 1.60 14.89 -9.74
CA LEU A 133 1.68 16.34 -9.64
C LEU A 133 2.88 16.85 -8.86
N VAL A 134 3.23 16.16 -7.78
CA VAL A 134 4.25 16.61 -6.83
C VAL A 134 5.31 15.52 -6.73
N PRO A 135 6.56 15.79 -7.14
CA PRO A 135 7.63 14.81 -7.08
C PRO A 135 8.07 14.57 -5.63
N GLY A 136 8.62 13.40 -5.38
CA GLY A 136 9.32 13.09 -4.14
C GLY A 136 10.12 11.79 -4.25
N PRO A 137 10.64 11.29 -3.12
CA PRO A 137 11.67 10.26 -3.13
C PRO A 137 11.18 8.89 -3.61
N ASN A 138 9.91 8.57 -3.39
CA ASN A 138 9.38 7.24 -3.63
C ASN A 138 8.47 7.21 -4.87
N TRP A 139 8.90 6.58 -5.96
CA TRP A 139 8.25 6.65 -7.27
C TRP A 139 7.57 5.36 -7.73
N SER A 140 7.91 4.24 -7.11
CA SER A 140 7.35 2.93 -7.45
C SER A 140 6.01 2.72 -6.76
N LEU A 141 5.09 2.00 -7.39
CA LEU A 141 3.84 1.62 -6.74
C LEU A 141 4.15 0.60 -5.65
N GLY A 142 3.81 0.94 -4.40
CA GLY A 142 3.79 0.02 -3.28
C GLY A 142 2.37 -0.43 -2.92
N SER A 143 2.27 -1.57 -2.25
CA SER A 143 0.99 -2.24 -1.93
C SER A 143 0.48 -1.99 -0.50
N GLY A 144 1.32 -1.41 0.36
CA GLY A 144 1.07 -1.26 1.80
C GLY A 144 0.12 -0.13 2.18
N GLY A 145 -0.31 0.71 1.22
CA GLY A 145 -1.21 1.85 1.45
C GLY A 145 -2.01 2.21 0.19
N ILE A 146 -3.33 2.33 0.34
CA ILE A 146 -4.25 2.73 -0.73
C ILE A 146 -5.27 3.73 -0.17
N LEU A 147 -5.52 4.82 -0.88
CA LEU A 147 -6.64 5.71 -0.65
C LEU A 147 -7.42 5.87 -1.96
N GLY A 148 -8.72 5.58 -1.98
CA GLY A 148 -9.52 5.76 -3.20
C GLY A 148 -11.01 5.81 -2.97
N ASP A 149 -11.74 6.35 -3.96
CA ASP A 149 -13.19 6.22 -3.97
C ASP A 149 -13.59 4.77 -4.25
N VAL A 150 -14.69 4.32 -3.61
CA VAL A 150 -15.18 2.94 -3.71
C VAL A 150 -15.35 2.49 -5.16
N ARG A 151 -15.89 3.33 -6.05
CA ARG A 151 -16.10 2.96 -7.45
C ARG A 151 -14.79 2.68 -8.19
N SER A 152 -13.80 3.56 -8.04
CA SER A 152 -12.47 3.35 -8.61
C SER A 152 -11.78 2.12 -8.02
N LEU A 153 -11.87 1.93 -6.70
CA LEU A 153 -11.30 0.79 -6.00
C LEU A 153 -11.90 -0.53 -6.50
N ARG A 154 -13.23 -0.64 -6.61
CA ARG A 154 -13.92 -1.80 -7.21
C ARG A 154 -13.38 -2.10 -8.61
N THR A 155 -13.35 -1.08 -9.45
CA THR A 155 -12.90 -1.22 -10.84
C THR A 155 -11.46 -1.71 -10.92
N PHE A 156 -10.56 -1.16 -10.12
CA PHE A 156 -9.16 -1.55 -10.11
C PHE A 156 -8.95 -2.95 -9.53
N LEU A 157 -9.61 -3.30 -8.41
CA LEU A 157 -9.49 -4.63 -7.82
C LEU A 157 -10.02 -5.73 -8.75
N ARG A 158 -11.06 -5.45 -9.54
CA ARG A 158 -11.50 -6.37 -10.60
C ARG A 158 -10.42 -6.63 -11.64
N ARG A 159 -9.67 -5.60 -12.09
CA ARG A 159 -8.51 -5.77 -12.98
C ARG A 159 -7.39 -6.60 -12.36
N VAL A 160 -7.13 -6.37 -11.08
CA VAL A 160 -6.16 -7.16 -10.30
C VAL A 160 -6.60 -8.63 -10.22
N THR A 161 -7.88 -8.89 -9.99
CA THR A 161 -8.46 -10.25 -9.99
C THR A 161 -8.38 -10.91 -11.37
N GLU A 162 -8.66 -10.18 -12.46
CA GLU A 162 -8.50 -10.67 -13.83
C GLU A 162 -7.06 -11.14 -14.10
N ILE A 163 -6.06 -10.35 -13.69
CA ILE A 163 -4.64 -10.70 -13.84
C ILE A 163 -4.29 -11.95 -13.03
N ARG A 164 -4.76 -12.03 -11.77
CA ARG A 164 -4.52 -13.20 -10.91
C ARG A 164 -5.10 -14.47 -11.51
N VAL A 165 -6.36 -14.44 -11.95
CA VAL A 165 -7.04 -15.60 -12.54
C VAL A 165 -6.32 -16.07 -13.81
N ALA A 166 -5.98 -15.14 -14.71
CA ALA A 166 -5.24 -15.48 -15.94
C ALA A 166 -3.90 -16.15 -15.64
N GLN A 167 -3.20 -15.70 -14.60
CA GLN A 167 -1.96 -16.31 -14.17
C GLN A 167 -2.15 -17.72 -13.60
N GLU A 168 -3.15 -17.91 -12.73
CA GLU A 168 -3.44 -19.22 -12.15
C GLU A 168 -3.83 -20.25 -13.22
N GLU A 169 -4.53 -19.80 -14.27
CA GLU A 169 -4.83 -20.61 -15.45
C GLU A 169 -3.55 -20.97 -16.24
N GLU A 170 -2.68 -20.00 -16.51
CA GLU A 170 -1.38 -20.23 -17.15
C GLU A 170 -0.52 -21.21 -16.36
N PHE A 171 -0.49 -21.09 -15.03
CA PHE A 171 0.22 -22.03 -14.15
C PHE A 171 -0.35 -23.44 -14.25
N LYS A 172 -1.68 -23.61 -14.23
CA LYS A 172 -2.33 -24.91 -14.38
C LYS A 172 -2.01 -25.57 -15.73
N LEU A 173 -2.03 -24.79 -16.82
CA LEU A 173 -1.86 -25.30 -18.18
C LEU A 173 -0.40 -25.53 -18.58
N HIS A 174 0.50 -24.67 -18.13
CA HIS A 174 1.88 -24.61 -18.62
C HIS A 174 2.93 -24.81 -17.51
N GLN A 175 2.50 -25.05 -16.26
CA GLN A 175 3.38 -25.27 -15.11
C GLN A 175 4.44 -24.15 -14.97
N THR A 176 3.99 -22.91 -15.15
CA THR A 176 4.83 -21.71 -15.02
C THR A 176 5.10 -21.39 -13.55
N PHE A 177 4.89 -20.16 -13.10
CA PHE A 177 5.08 -19.77 -11.71
C PHE A 177 3.95 -18.86 -11.26
N LEU A 178 3.61 -18.94 -9.97
CA LEU A 178 2.64 -18.06 -9.31
C LEU A 178 3.32 -16.78 -8.82
N PHE A 179 2.56 -15.68 -8.70
CA PHE A 179 3.13 -14.42 -8.27
C PHE A 179 3.22 -14.48 -6.75
N GLU A 180 4.44 -14.27 -6.26
CA GLU A 180 4.70 -14.00 -4.86
C GLU A 180 4.29 -12.56 -4.60
N GLY A 181 3.09 -12.37 -4.07
CA GLY A 181 2.66 -11.11 -3.49
C GLY A 181 1.59 -10.32 -4.24
N ASP A 182 0.98 -9.36 -3.53
CA ASP A 182 -0.04 -8.45 -4.04
C ASP A 182 0.57 -7.29 -4.88
N GLN A 183 1.78 -6.85 -4.52
CA GLN A 183 2.49 -5.76 -5.21
C GLN A 183 2.68 -5.97 -6.70
N VAL A 184 3.05 -7.17 -7.14
CA VAL A 184 3.23 -7.49 -8.57
C VAL A 184 1.90 -7.35 -9.32
N LEU A 185 0.80 -7.82 -8.73
CA LEU A 185 -0.53 -7.73 -9.34
C LEU A 185 -0.96 -6.26 -9.48
N PHE A 186 -0.76 -5.44 -8.44
CA PHE A 186 -1.10 -4.01 -8.49
C PHE A 186 -0.24 -3.25 -9.51
N GLN A 187 1.05 -3.55 -9.60
CA GLN A 187 1.94 -2.92 -10.58
C GLN A 187 1.61 -3.29 -12.02
N ILE A 188 1.23 -4.55 -12.27
CA ILE A 188 0.75 -4.96 -13.59
C ILE A 188 -0.57 -4.22 -13.90
N ALA A 189 -1.55 -4.24 -12.99
CA ALA A 189 -2.83 -3.54 -13.18
C ALA A 189 -2.63 -2.04 -13.44
N TYR A 190 -1.70 -1.41 -12.73
CA TYR A 190 -1.31 -0.02 -12.93
C TYR A 190 -0.82 0.25 -14.36
N LEU A 191 -0.11 -0.68 -14.98
CA LEU A 191 0.40 -0.52 -16.34
C LEU A 191 -0.54 -1.07 -17.44
N THR A 192 -1.54 -1.88 -17.11
CA THR A 192 -2.46 -2.47 -18.07
C THR A 192 -3.83 -1.81 -18.10
N SER A 193 -4.16 -1.02 -17.09
CA SER A 193 -5.48 -0.36 -16.95
C SER A 193 -5.33 1.17 -16.90
N PRO A 194 -4.81 1.81 -17.97
CA PRO A 194 -4.55 3.25 -17.98
C PRO A 194 -5.83 4.10 -17.90
N GLU A 195 -6.99 3.53 -18.22
CA GLU A 195 -8.29 4.21 -18.11
C GLU A 195 -8.69 4.52 -16.66
N ILE A 196 -8.07 3.84 -15.69
CA ILE A 196 -8.31 4.07 -14.26
C ILE A 196 -7.31 5.12 -13.77
N ASN A 197 -7.81 6.18 -13.15
CA ASN A 197 -7.00 7.26 -12.57
C ASN A 197 -6.28 6.81 -11.30
N VAL A 198 -5.21 6.04 -11.48
CA VAL A 198 -4.34 5.56 -10.41
C VAL A 198 -3.14 6.49 -10.30
N LYS A 199 -2.86 6.95 -9.08
CA LYS A 199 -1.72 7.79 -8.71
C LYS A 199 -0.81 7.07 -7.73
N ILE A 200 0.43 7.53 -7.63
CA ILE A 200 1.37 7.13 -6.60
C ILE A 200 1.73 8.37 -5.81
N ASP A 201 1.64 8.30 -4.48
CA ASP A 201 1.96 9.39 -3.58
C ASP A 201 3.47 9.60 -3.48
N THR A 202 4.08 10.19 -4.53
CA THR A 202 5.54 10.33 -4.56
C THR A 202 6.06 11.38 -3.60
N ALA A 203 5.26 12.42 -3.35
CA ALA A 203 5.56 13.47 -2.39
C ALA A 203 5.38 13.03 -0.93
N ALA A 204 4.82 11.83 -0.72
CA ALA A 204 4.57 11.24 0.58
C ALA A 204 3.71 12.14 1.49
N GLU A 205 2.68 12.78 0.93
CA GLU A 205 1.76 13.60 1.70
C GLU A 205 0.77 12.75 2.50
N ILE A 206 0.44 11.55 2.00
CA ILE A 206 -0.44 10.58 2.63
C ILE A 206 0.39 9.46 3.25
N PHE A 207 1.18 8.76 2.44
CA PHE A 207 1.94 7.58 2.84
C PHE A 207 3.43 7.82 2.62
N PHE A 208 4.22 7.78 3.69
CA PHE A 208 5.67 7.68 3.57
C PHE A 208 6.13 6.27 3.94
N VAL A 209 6.59 5.54 2.93
CA VAL A 209 7.30 4.28 3.14
C VAL A 209 8.76 4.57 3.43
N ILE A 210 9.22 4.12 4.60
CA ILE A 210 10.60 4.27 5.03
C ILE A 210 11.54 3.60 4.01
N SER A 211 12.62 4.30 3.64
CA SER A 211 13.57 3.84 2.65
C SER A 211 14.99 4.38 2.86
N TYR A 212 15.94 3.82 2.13
CA TYR A 212 17.33 4.26 2.10
C TYR A 212 17.53 5.63 1.45
N LEU A 213 16.49 6.19 0.80
CA LEU A 213 16.53 7.52 0.19
C LEU A 213 16.45 8.66 1.20
N ILE A 214 16.15 8.34 2.47
CA ILE A 214 16.05 9.31 3.57
C ILE A 214 17.18 9.10 4.57
N GLY A 215 17.98 10.14 4.74
CA GLY A 215 19.09 10.22 5.68
C GLY A 215 18.77 11.03 6.94
N PRO A 216 19.76 11.12 7.85
CA PRO A 216 19.66 11.99 9.02
C PRO A 216 19.44 13.46 8.61
N GLY A 217 18.44 14.11 9.22
CA GLY A 217 18.12 15.52 8.98
C GLY A 217 17.12 15.77 7.85
N ASP A 218 16.78 14.76 7.05
CA ASP A 218 15.72 14.86 6.04
C ASP A 218 14.32 14.94 6.65
N PHE A 219 14.17 14.38 7.86
CA PHE A 219 13.05 14.62 8.75
C PHE A 219 13.52 15.28 10.03
N ASN A 220 12.65 16.11 10.64
CA ASN A 220 12.96 16.75 11.91
C ASN A 220 13.00 15.76 13.09
N GLU A 221 12.15 14.73 13.11
CA GLU A 221 12.03 13.81 14.25
C GLU A 221 12.21 12.33 13.89
N TYR A 222 12.59 12.04 12.65
CA TYR A 222 12.93 10.69 12.20
C TYR A 222 14.39 10.65 11.72
N GLY A 223 15.19 9.74 12.28
CA GLY A 223 16.65 9.75 12.11
C GLY A 223 17.16 9.18 10.78
N GLY A 224 16.28 8.75 9.89
CA GLY A 224 16.65 8.16 8.60
C GLY A 224 17.06 6.69 8.70
N CYS A 225 17.49 6.14 7.56
CA CYS A 225 17.74 4.72 7.37
C CYS A 225 18.79 4.09 8.30
N ALA A 226 19.75 4.87 8.81
CA ALA A 226 20.83 4.40 9.69
C ALA A 226 20.52 4.57 11.20
N SER A 227 19.31 5.00 11.55
CA SER A 227 18.92 5.29 12.94
C SER A 227 18.12 4.15 13.60
N THR A 228 17.81 4.32 14.88
CA THR A 228 16.84 3.49 15.62
C THR A 228 15.38 3.93 15.40
N GLY A 229 15.14 4.83 14.43
CA GLY A 229 13.82 5.34 14.07
C GLY A 229 13.59 6.78 14.54
N CYS A 230 12.53 6.98 15.31
CA CYS A 230 12.10 8.31 15.74
C CYS A 230 12.87 8.81 16.98
N SER A 231 13.05 10.13 17.05
CA SER A 231 13.65 10.81 18.20
C SER A 231 12.73 10.74 19.43
N PRO A 232 13.24 10.96 20.65
CA PRO A 232 12.40 11.07 21.85
C PRO A 232 11.36 12.21 21.82
N GLN A 233 11.56 13.24 20.99
CA GLN A 233 10.62 14.36 20.84
C GLN A 233 9.54 14.10 19.78
N TYR A 234 9.67 13.01 19.02
CA TYR A 234 8.70 12.62 18.04
C TYR A 234 7.31 12.46 18.66
N PHE A 235 6.32 13.13 18.03
CA PHE A 235 4.93 13.04 18.42
C PHE A 235 4.62 13.47 19.87
N HIS A 236 5.56 14.18 20.51
CA HIS A 236 5.29 14.91 21.75
C HIS A 236 4.14 15.90 21.48
N ASP A 237 3.12 15.90 22.35
CA ASP A 237 1.88 16.67 22.19
C ASP A 237 1.11 16.45 20.87
N GLY A 238 1.41 15.37 20.13
CA GLY A 238 0.78 15.03 18.86
C GLY A 238 1.35 15.77 17.65
N VAL A 239 2.58 16.28 17.74
CA VAL A 239 3.26 16.96 16.63
C VAL A 239 3.93 15.94 15.68
N PRO A 240 3.53 15.88 14.39
CA PRO A 240 4.12 14.93 13.43
C PRO A 240 5.59 15.25 13.10
N SER A 241 6.30 14.23 12.61
CA SER A 241 7.56 14.43 11.90
C SER A 241 7.28 14.94 10.49
N LYS A 242 8.12 15.86 10.01
CA LYS A 242 7.98 16.55 8.72
C LYS A 242 9.28 16.51 7.95
N PHE A 243 9.17 16.49 6.63
CA PHE A 243 10.32 16.69 5.75
C PHE A 243 10.94 18.07 5.98
N ALA A 244 12.26 18.12 6.16
CA ALA A 244 12.97 19.36 6.44
C ALA A 244 12.96 20.35 5.26
N TRP A 245 12.90 19.85 4.02
CA TRP A 245 13.03 20.69 2.82
C TRP A 245 11.71 21.30 2.32
N ASN A 246 10.56 20.68 2.57
CA ASN A 246 9.25 21.16 2.08
C ASN A 246 8.17 21.21 3.18
N GLY A 247 8.47 20.79 4.41
CA GLY A 247 7.52 20.79 5.51
C GLY A 247 6.35 19.82 5.35
N VAL A 248 6.39 18.91 4.38
CA VAL A 248 5.34 17.89 4.20
C VAL A 248 5.32 16.97 5.42
N GLU A 249 4.11 16.70 5.89
CA GLU A 249 3.81 15.86 7.05
C GLU A 249 3.07 14.62 6.57
N PRO A 250 3.75 13.48 6.35
CA PRO A 250 3.09 12.27 5.90
C PRO A 250 2.05 11.82 6.93
N VAL A 251 0.82 11.49 6.50
CA VAL A 251 -0.20 10.99 7.43
C VAL A 251 0.20 9.65 8.05
N PHE A 252 0.79 8.78 7.24
CA PHE A 252 1.24 7.45 7.63
C PHE A 252 2.74 7.28 7.42
N PHE A 253 3.42 6.75 8.44
CA PHE A 253 4.73 6.13 8.27
C PHE A 253 4.55 4.62 8.16
N HIS A 254 5.15 4.02 7.13
CA HIS A 254 5.15 2.58 6.92
C HIS A 254 6.59 2.06 6.95
N PHE A 255 6.86 1.07 7.81
CA PHE A 255 8.19 0.52 8.11
C PHE A 255 8.35 -0.89 7.52
N PRO A 256 8.53 -1.03 6.20
CA PRO A 256 8.57 -2.34 5.55
C PRO A 256 9.88 -3.07 5.83
N GLY A 257 9.85 -4.40 5.64
CA GLY A 257 11.03 -5.25 5.54
C GLY A 257 12.08 -5.00 6.64
N ASP A 258 13.29 -4.65 6.20
CA ASP A 258 14.42 -4.42 7.10
C ASP A 258 14.26 -3.19 7.99
N TYR A 259 13.33 -2.28 7.71
CA TYR A 259 13.08 -1.08 8.54
C TYR A 259 12.16 -1.35 9.74
N LYS A 260 11.60 -2.56 9.89
CA LYS A 260 10.75 -2.93 11.03
C LYS A 260 11.43 -2.72 12.39
N HIS A 261 12.75 -2.80 12.47
CA HIS A 261 13.50 -2.53 13.70
C HIS A 261 13.34 -1.09 14.21
N GLN A 262 12.95 -0.14 13.35
CA GLN A 262 12.75 1.27 13.68
C GLN A 262 11.31 1.58 14.10
N PHE A 263 10.35 0.69 13.78
CA PHE A 263 8.93 0.89 14.08
C PHE A 263 8.65 1.16 15.57
N PRO A 264 9.23 0.42 16.55
CA PRO A 264 8.86 0.59 17.96
C PRO A 264 9.10 1.99 18.52
N SER A 265 10.18 2.68 18.11
CA SER A 265 10.48 4.02 18.62
C SER A 265 9.40 5.04 18.21
N CYS A 266 8.92 4.96 16.97
CA CYS A 266 7.85 5.81 16.47
C CYS A 266 6.47 5.39 17.01
N ALA A 267 6.16 4.09 16.96
CA ALA A 267 4.85 3.58 17.35
C ALA A 267 4.53 3.80 18.83
N ASN A 268 5.53 3.64 19.71
CA ASN A 268 5.34 3.84 21.15
C ASN A 268 4.98 5.30 21.48
N ALA A 269 5.67 6.27 20.89
CA ALA A 269 5.36 7.69 21.09
C ALA A 269 3.95 8.04 20.57
N ALA A 270 3.59 7.53 19.39
CA ALA A 270 2.25 7.70 18.84
C ALA A 270 1.16 7.07 19.73
N ALA A 271 1.40 5.86 20.22
CA ALA A 271 0.45 5.14 21.08
C ALA A 271 0.19 5.89 22.39
N VAL A 272 1.24 6.41 23.06
CA VAL A 272 1.11 7.15 24.33
C VAL A 272 0.14 8.33 24.18
N TYR A 273 0.28 9.12 23.12
CA TYR A 273 -0.60 10.25 22.86
C TYR A 273 -2.04 9.82 22.50
N ARG A 274 -2.20 8.76 21.70
CA ARG A 274 -3.51 8.34 21.17
C ARG A 274 -4.39 7.60 22.18
N ARG A 275 -3.80 6.89 23.15
CA ARG A 275 -4.52 6.19 24.23
C ARG A 275 -5.47 7.14 24.97
N GLN A 276 -4.99 8.32 25.33
CA GLN A 276 -5.74 9.33 26.09
C GLN A 276 -6.97 9.91 25.35
N LYS A 277 -7.09 9.68 24.04
CA LYS A 277 -8.11 10.31 23.17
C LYS A 277 -9.21 9.35 22.68
N SER A 278 -9.34 8.14 23.24
CA SER A 278 -10.02 7.05 22.51
C SER A 278 -11.11 6.24 23.23
N PRO A 279 -11.97 6.77 24.12
CA PRO A 279 -13.14 6.00 24.53
C PRO A 279 -14.11 5.80 23.35
N GLY A 280 -14.60 4.57 23.15
CA GLY A 280 -15.69 4.24 22.21
C GLY A 280 -15.30 3.91 20.75
N LYS A 281 -14.00 3.86 20.41
CA LYS A 281 -13.56 3.42 19.07
C LYS A 281 -13.80 1.92 18.86
N TYR A 282 -14.04 1.52 17.63
CA TYR A 282 -14.28 0.12 17.25
C TYR A 282 -13.56 -0.26 15.95
N PHE A 283 -13.21 -1.53 15.84
CA PHE A 283 -12.95 -2.20 14.56
C PHE A 283 -14.25 -2.79 14.02
N PHE A 284 -14.39 -2.87 12.70
CA PHE A 284 -15.46 -3.63 12.08
C PHE A 284 -14.92 -5.01 11.67
N ASP A 285 -15.45 -6.07 12.30
CA ASP A 285 -15.16 -7.46 11.95
C ASP A 285 -15.92 -7.77 10.66
N VAL A 286 -15.22 -7.76 9.51
CA VAL A 286 -15.80 -7.94 8.17
C VAL A 286 -16.39 -9.34 7.99
N ASP A 287 -15.80 -10.38 8.60
CA ASP A 287 -16.34 -11.74 8.49
C ASP A 287 -17.66 -11.86 9.26
N ARG A 288 -17.68 -11.34 10.50
CA ARG A 288 -18.86 -11.43 11.38
C ARG A 288 -19.85 -10.28 11.22
N GLN A 289 -19.55 -9.31 10.37
CA GLN A 289 -20.34 -8.11 10.12
C GLN A 289 -20.76 -7.39 11.41
N ARG A 290 -19.80 -7.17 12.32
CA ARG A 290 -20.08 -6.56 13.64
C ARG A 290 -18.99 -5.62 14.12
N LYS A 291 -19.37 -4.65 14.95
CA LYS A 291 -18.42 -3.76 15.65
C LYS A 291 -17.76 -4.48 16.82
N VAL A 292 -16.45 -4.32 16.96
CA VAL A 292 -15.62 -4.82 18.07
C VAL A 292 -14.91 -3.62 18.68
N PHE A 293 -15.22 -3.28 19.93
CA PHE A 293 -14.60 -2.13 20.59
C PHE A 293 -13.09 -2.32 20.73
N VAL A 294 -12.32 -1.27 20.44
CA VAL A 294 -10.85 -1.31 20.55
C VAL A 294 -10.43 -1.68 21.97
N SER A 295 -11.11 -1.14 22.99
CA SER A 295 -10.85 -1.43 24.40
C SER A 295 -11.03 -2.90 24.80
N SER A 296 -11.84 -3.67 24.05
CA SER A 296 -12.01 -5.11 24.27
C SER A 296 -10.80 -5.94 23.80
N LEU A 297 -9.98 -5.38 22.90
CA LEU A 297 -8.77 -6.03 22.37
C LEU A 297 -7.50 -5.42 22.98
N CYS A 298 -7.50 -4.12 23.24
CA CYS A 298 -6.39 -3.37 23.80
C CYS A 298 -6.91 -2.55 24.99
N PRO A 299 -6.88 -3.11 26.22
CA PRO A 299 -7.42 -2.46 27.41
C PRO A 299 -6.85 -1.06 27.67
N ASP A 300 -5.60 -0.81 27.28
CA ASP A 300 -4.93 0.49 27.38
C ASP A 300 -5.60 1.63 26.57
N TYR A 301 -6.59 1.32 25.74
CA TYR A 301 -7.38 2.27 24.93
C TYR A 301 -8.83 2.40 25.42
N SER A 302 -9.13 2.00 26.66
CA SER A 302 -10.42 2.16 27.33
C SER A 302 -10.73 3.60 27.72
#